data_AF-A0A9E3NJ38-F1
#
_entry.id   AF-A0A9E3NJ38-F1
#
_cell.length_a   1.000
_cell.length_b   1.000
_cell.length_c   1.000
_cell.angle_alpha   90.00
_cell.angle_beta   90.00
_cell.angle_gamma   90.00
#
_symmetry.space_group_name_H-M   'P 1'
#
loop_
_entity.id
_entity.type
_entity.pdbx_description
1 polymer ?
#
loop_
_entity_poly.entity_id
_entity_poly.type
_entity_poly.pdbx_seq_one_letter_code
_entity_poly.pdbx_strand_id
1 'polypeptide(L)'
;MAKKNHKQSIARQGNNQVIHTTYEEDDNMMPSPDLLMHYNELDPSFIEWFKNRSDLEQRARIKFNDDRIKLAQSTNTKLFTIDLCSIFVSAIIIIAGLLLSYFIIQAGHILTGSILGGGTLVTYAIRLLNFRKNKNNSEN
;
A
#
# COMPACT_ATOMS: atom_id res chain seq x y z
N MET A 1 -33.92 1.70 1.98
CA MET A 1 -33.04 2.82 1.57
C MET A 1 -31.83 2.81 2.50
N ALA A 2 -30.64 2.51 1.99
CA ALA A 2 -29.42 2.49 2.81
C ALA A 2 -29.16 3.89 3.37
N LYS A 3 -28.95 4.00 4.68
CA LYS A 3 -28.66 5.27 5.34
C LYS A 3 -27.21 5.63 5.05
N LYS A 4 -27.00 6.65 4.21
CA LYS A 4 -25.67 7.18 3.92
C LYS A 4 -25.35 8.28 4.93
N ASN A 5 -24.40 8.02 5.84
CA ASN A 5 -23.88 9.03 6.74
C ASN A 5 -22.59 9.59 6.14
N HIS A 6 -22.59 10.88 5.81
CA HIS A 6 -21.43 11.60 5.29
C HIS A 6 -20.77 12.36 6.45
N LYS A 7 -19.55 11.97 6.84
CA LYS A 7 -18.76 12.69 7.84
C LYS A 7 -17.48 13.21 7.19
N GLN A 8 -17.31 14.53 7.17
CA GLN A 8 -16.06 15.17 6.81
C GLN A 8 -15.38 15.68 8.07
N SER A 9 -14.14 15.26 8.30
CA SER A 9 -13.29 15.83 9.33
C SER A 9 -12.04 16.43 8.71
N ILE A 10 -11.65 17.60 9.20
CA ILE A 10 -10.45 18.30 8.75
C ILE A 10 -9.38 18.06 9.80
N ALA A 11 -8.31 17.34 9.44
CA ALA A 11 -7.14 17.18 10.27
C ALA A 11 -6.03 18.12 9.78
N ARG A 12 -5.37 18.82 10.71
CA ARG A 12 -4.16 19.60 10.40
C ARG A 12 -2.94 18.73 10.68
N GLN A 13 -2.12 18.51 9.65
CA GLN A 13 -0.82 17.87 9.78
C GLN A 13 0.25 18.85 9.27
N GLY A 14 0.91 19.53 10.21
CA GLY A 14 1.86 20.61 9.89
C GLY A 14 1.19 21.80 9.18
N ASN A 15 1.76 22.25 8.06
CA ASN A 15 1.25 23.37 7.24
C ASN A 15 0.15 22.96 6.23
N ASN A 16 -0.19 21.67 6.14
CA ASN A 16 -1.18 21.18 5.20
C ASN A 16 -2.48 20.80 5.93
N GLN A 17 -3.61 21.11 5.31
CA GLN A 17 -4.93 20.65 5.74
C GLN A 17 -5.26 19.37 4.98
N VAL A 18 -5.51 18.28 5.71
CA VAL A 18 -5.93 17.00 5.14
C VAL A 18 -7.43 16.85 5.41
N ILE A 19 -8.22 16.76 4.35
CA ILE A 19 -9.66 16.55 4.43
C ILE A 19 -9.90 15.04 4.44
N HIS A 20 -10.29 14.48 5.58
CA HIS A 20 -10.75 13.10 5.67
C HIS A 20 -12.26 13.06 5.38
N THR A 21 -12.63 12.42 4.28
CA THR A 21 -14.04 12.13 3.98
C THR A 21 -14.31 10.67 4.28
N THR A 22 -15.13 10.41 5.30
CA THR A 22 -15.56 9.07 5.68
C THR A 22 -16.97 8.82 5.15
N TYR A 23 -17.11 7.81 4.30
CA TYR A 23 -18.39 7.31 3.82
C TYR A 23 -18.81 6.12 4.70
N GLU A 24 -19.78 6.32 5.58
CA GLU A 24 -20.45 5.24 6.31
C GLU A 24 -21.73 4.87 5.54
N GLU A 25 -21.69 3.78 4.78
CA GLU A 25 -22.88 3.17 4.17
C GLU A 25 -23.42 2.09 5.11
N ASP A 26 -24.64 2.30 5.62
CA ASP A 26 -25.37 1.29 6.39
C ASP A 26 -25.83 0.18 5.44
N ASP A 27 -24.99 -0.84 5.30
CA ASP A 27 -25.10 -1.96 4.36
C ASP A 27 -26.01 -3.08 4.92
N ASN A 28 -27.06 -2.69 5.64
CA ASN A 28 -28.01 -3.64 6.21
C ASN A 28 -28.86 -4.22 5.06
N MET A 29 -28.45 -5.39 4.56
CA MET A 29 -29.06 -6.03 3.39
C MET A 29 -30.45 -6.61 3.69
N MET A 30 -30.88 -6.65 4.96
CA MET A 30 -32.18 -7.18 5.34
C MET A 30 -33.27 -6.10 5.26
N PRO A 31 -34.37 -6.35 4.53
CA PRO A 31 -35.56 -5.51 4.59
C PRO A 31 -36.12 -5.51 6.01
N SER A 32 -36.90 -4.49 6.36
CA SER A 32 -37.58 -4.49 7.66
C SER A 32 -38.47 -5.73 7.80
N PRO A 33 -38.61 -6.30 9.01
CA PRO A 33 -39.43 -7.48 9.25
C PRO A 33 -40.86 -7.35 8.71
N ASP A 34 -41.46 -6.16 8.83
CA ASP A 34 -42.80 -5.86 8.32
C ASP A 34 -42.89 -5.98 6.80
N LEU A 35 -41.84 -5.58 6.07
CA LEU A 35 -41.78 -5.67 4.61
C LEU A 35 -41.67 -7.13 4.16
N LEU A 36 -40.88 -7.93 4.89
CA LEU A 36 -40.71 -9.36 4.63
C LEU A 36 -42.03 -10.14 4.81
N MET A 37 -42.83 -9.79 5.81
CA MET A 37 -44.15 -10.39 6.02
C MET A 37 -45.09 -10.11 4.83
N HIS A 38 -45.17 -8.87 4.36
CA HIS A 38 -45.98 -8.52 3.18
C HIS A 38 -45.53 -9.27 1.91
N TYR A 39 -44.23 -9.43 1.69
CA TYR A 39 -43.74 -10.19 0.54
C TYR A 39 -44.03 -11.70 0.65
N ASN A 40 -44.00 -12.25 1.86
CA ASN A 40 -44.34 -13.65 2.10
C ASN A 40 -45.84 -13.94 1.93
N GLU A 41 -46.70 -12.97 2.20
CA GLU A 41 -48.15 -13.05 1.93
C GLU A 41 -48.47 -13.04 0.42
N LEU A 42 -47.66 -12.33 -0.37
CA LEU A 42 -47.80 -12.25 -1.83
C LEU A 42 -47.21 -13.49 -2.54
N ASP A 43 -46.06 -13.96 -2.08
CA ASP A 43 -45.39 -15.16 -2.59
C ASP A 43 -44.61 -15.86 -1.46
N PRO A 44 -45.07 -17.04 -1.00
CA PRO A 44 -44.40 -17.80 0.05
C PRO A 44 -42.96 -18.23 -0.31
N SER A 45 -42.62 -18.30 -1.60
CA SER A 45 -41.28 -18.68 -2.07
C SER A 45 -40.29 -17.51 -2.08
N PHE A 46 -40.77 -16.27 -1.94
CA PHE A 46 -39.96 -15.06 -2.00
C PHE A 46 -38.85 -15.06 -0.93
N ILE A 47 -39.15 -15.50 0.29
CA ILE A 47 -38.19 -15.51 1.39
C ILE A 47 -37.02 -16.45 1.10
N GLU A 48 -37.29 -17.60 0.48
CA GLU A 48 -36.24 -18.55 0.08
C GLU A 48 -35.40 -17.99 -1.07
N TRP A 49 -36.04 -17.41 -2.08
CA TRP A 49 -35.36 -16.73 -3.17
C TRP A 49 -34.46 -15.58 -2.67
N PHE A 50 -34.98 -14.77 -1.74
CA PHE A 50 -34.27 -13.63 -1.16
C PHE A 50 -33.05 -14.06 -0.34
N LYS A 51 -33.18 -15.13 0.47
CA LYS A 51 -32.05 -15.73 1.19
C LYS A 51 -30.96 -16.20 0.23
N ASN A 52 -31.34 -16.93 -0.82
CA ASN A 52 -30.39 -17.44 -1.82
C ASN A 52 -29.68 -16.31 -2.56
N ARG A 53 -30.39 -15.25 -2.94
CA ARG A 53 -29.80 -14.08 -3.59
C ARG A 53 -28.88 -13.29 -2.67
N SER A 54 -29.27 -13.12 -1.40
CA SER A 54 -28.47 -12.43 -0.40
C SER A 54 -27.18 -13.18 -0.08
N ASP A 55 -27.22 -14.50 0.07
CA ASP A 55 -26.02 -15.34 0.29
C ASP A 55 -25.07 -15.26 -0.93
N LEU A 56 -25.61 -15.31 -2.16
CA LEU A 56 -24.80 -15.18 -3.37
C LEU A 56 -24.08 -13.82 -3.45
N GLU A 57 -24.79 -12.73 -3.17
CA GLU A 57 -24.24 -11.38 -3.14
C GLU A 57 -23.20 -11.21 -2.02
N GLN A 58 -23.47 -11.72 -0.82
CA GLN A 58 -22.51 -11.70 0.29
C GLN A 58 -21.23 -12.49 -0.05
N ARG A 59 -21.37 -13.69 -0.63
CA ARG A 59 -20.21 -14.48 -1.09
C ARG A 59 -19.43 -13.77 -2.19
N ALA A 60 -20.11 -13.10 -3.12
CA ALA A 60 -19.44 -12.30 -4.15
C ALA A 60 -18.62 -11.16 -3.54
N ARG A 61 -19.16 -10.46 -2.53
CA ARG A 61 -18.45 -9.40 -1.80
C ARG A 61 -17.27 -9.92 -0.99
N ILE A 62 -17.44 -11.04 -0.28
CA ILE A 62 -16.36 -11.69 0.47
C ILE A 62 -15.25 -12.10 -0.48
N LYS A 63 -15.59 -12.73 -1.61
CA LYS A 63 -14.62 -13.14 -2.62
C LYS A 63 -13.89 -11.94 -3.22
N PHE A 64 -14.61 -10.89 -3.58
CA PHE A 64 -14.00 -9.66 -4.10
C PHE A 64 -13.02 -9.04 -3.09
N ASN A 65 -13.40 -8.99 -1.81
CA ASN A 65 -12.53 -8.48 -0.76
C ASN A 65 -11.30 -9.37 -0.55
N ASP A 66 -11.48 -10.69 -0.53
CA ASP A 66 -10.40 -11.67 -0.43
C ASP A 66 -9.42 -11.56 -1.61
N ASP A 67 -9.93 -11.42 -2.84
CA ASP A 67 -9.12 -11.22 -4.04
C ASP A 67 -8.31 -9.91 -3.96
N ARG A 68 -8.90 -8.83 -3.44
CA ARG A 68 -8.18 -7.57 -3.19
C ARG A 68 -7.09 -7.72 -2.14
N ILE A 69 -7.37 -8.44 -1.05
CA ILE A 69 -6.39 -8.72 0.00
C ILE A 69 -5.24 -9.56 -0.56
N LYS A 70 -5.54 -10.62 -1.32
CA LYS A 70 -4.54 -11.46 -1.98
C LYS A 70 -3.68 -10.68 -2.96
N LEU A 71 -4.29 -9.80 -3.76
CA LEU A 71 -3.56 -8.92 -4.67
C LEU A 71 -2.61 -7.99 -3.90
N ALA A 72 -3.10 -7.36 -2.83
CA ALA A 72 -2.30 -6.48 -1.97
C ALA A 72 -1.14 -7.25 -1.29
N GLN A 73 -1.41 -8.43 -0.75
CA GLN A 73 -0.39 -9.31 -0.14
C GLN A 73 0.67 -9.70 -1.17
N SER A 74 0.27 -10.18 -2.34
CA SER A 74 1.21 -10.58 -3.40
C SER A 74 2.07 -9.41 -3.89
N THR A 75 1.50 -8.20 -3.94
CA THR A 75 2.21 -6.97 -4.28
C THR A 75 3.23 -6.62 -3.21
N ASN A 76 2.83 -6.66 -1.92
CA ASN A 76 3.73 -6.39 -0.80
C ASN A 76 4.90 -7.38 -0.74
N THR A 77 4.68 -8.67 -0.98
CA THR A 77 5.76 -9.67 -1.01
C THR A 77 6.74 -9.43 -2.16
N LYS A 78 6.23 -9.07 -3.35
CA LYS A 78 7.08 -8.73 -4.50
C LYS A 78 7.88 -7.45 -4.26
N LEU A 79 7.25 -6.41 -3.70
CA LEU A 79 7.93 -5.18 -3.32
C LEU A 79 9.05 -5.46 -2.32
N PHE A 80 8.80 -6.26 -1.29
CA PHE A 80 9.83 -6.66 -0.33
C PHE A 80 11.02 -7.39 -0.99
N THR A 81 10.75 -8.26 -1.96
CA THR A 81 11.80 -8.98 -2.69
C THR A 81 12.62 -8.03 -3.58
N ILE A 82 11.95 -7.09 -4.26
CA ILE A 82 12.60 -6.06 -5.07
C ILE A 82 13.48 -5.16 -4.19
N ASP A 83 12.97 -4.73 -3.04
CA ASP A 83 13.70 -3.90 -2.09
C ASP A 83 14.95 -4.63 -1.59
N LEU A 84 14.81 -5.90 -1.19
CA LEU A 84 15.94 -6.73 -0.75
C LEU A 84 16.99 -6.87 -1.85
N CYS A 85 16.56 -7.18 -3.08
CA CYS A 85 17.45 -7.29 -4.24
C CYS A 85 18.18 -5.96 -4.53
N SER A 86 17.46 -4.84 -4.44
CA SER A 86 18.03 -3.51 -4.67
C SER A 86 19.12 -3.16 -3.66
N ILE A 87 18.94 -3.55 -2.40
CA ILE A 87 19.93 -3.37 -1.34
C ILE A 87 21.19 -4.18 -1.67
N PHE A 88 21.05 -5.46 -2.04
CA PHE A 88 22.18 -6.31 -2.43
C PHE A 88 22.95 -5.75 -3.64
N VAL A 89 22.25 -5.35 -4.70
CA VAL A 89 22.89 -4.76 -5.90
C VAL A 89 23.61 -3.46 -5.55
N SER A 90 23.01 -2.61 -4.72
CA SER A 90 23.64 -1.36 -4.30
C SER A 90 24.92 -1.59 -3.51
N ALA A 91 24.95 -2.61 -2.63
CA ALA A 91 26.15 -2.97 -1.87
C ALA A 91 27.29 -3.42 -2.80
N ILE A 92 26.98 -4.24 -3.81
CA ILE A 92 27.96 -4.68 -4.81
C ILE A 92 28.56 -3.49 -5.57
N ILE A 93 27.72 -2.54 -6.00
CA ILE A 93 28.17 -1.34 -6.73
C ILE A 93 29.11 -0.50 -5.88
N ILE A 94 28.81 -0.30 -4.59
CA ILE A 94 29.65 0.47 -3.68
C ILE A 94 31.00 -0.22 -3.50
N ILE A 95 31.00 -1.53 -3.24
CA ILE A 95 32.23 -2.31 -3.08
C ILE A 95 33.08 -2.23 -4.37
N ALA A 96 32.45 -2.41 -5.53
CA ALA A 96 33.13 -2.31 -6.82
C ALA A 96 33.73 -0.92 -7.05
N GLY A 97 33.00 0.15 -6.74
CA GLY A 97 33.48 1.53 -6.85
C GLY A 97 34.68 1.82 -5.92
N LEU A 98 34.65 1.31 -4.70
CA LEU A 98 35.75 1.44 -3.74
C LEU A 98 36.98 0.61 -4.16
N LEU A 99 36.79 -0.61 -4.68
CA LEU A 99 37.88 -1.43 -5.20
C LEU A 99 38.54 -0.79 -6.43
N LEU A 100 37.74 -0.24 -7.34
CA LEU A 100 38.24 0.52 -8.48
C LEU A 100 39.04 1.74 -8.03
N SER A 101 38.53 2.49 -7.05
CA SER A 101 39.23 3.61 -6.44
C SER A 101 40.58 3.18 -5.88
N TYR A 102 40.63 2.07 -5.13
CA TYR A 102 41.87 1.53 -4.57
C TYR A 102 42.88 1.16 -5.66
N PHE A 103 42.43 0.48 -6.71
CA PHE A 103 43.27 0.08 -7.84
C PHE A 103 43.89 1.29 -8.56
N ILE A 104 43.12 2.35 -8.77
CA ILE A 104 43.59 3.60 -9.41
C ILE A 104 44.66 4.29 -8.56
N ILE A 105 44.50 4.29 -7.23
CA ILE A 105 45.49 4.86 -6.30
C ILE A 105 46.81 4.08 -6.40
N GLN A 106 46.75 2.74 -6.45
CA GLN A 106 47.93 1.89 -6.62
C GLN A 106 48.64 2.12 -7.96
N ALA A 107 47.91 2.47 -9.01
CA ALA A 107 48.48 2.84 -10.31
C ALA A 107 49.17 4.22 -10.32
N GLY A 108 49.23 4.92 -9.18
CA GLY A 108 49.90 6.22 -9.02
C GLY A 108 48.99 7.44 -9.24
N HIS A 109 47.71 7.23 -9.60
CA HIS A 109 46.75 8.30 -9.82
C HIS A 109 45.97 8.64 -8.54
N ILE A 110 46.68 9.15 -7.53
CA ILE A 110 46.12 9.44 -6.19
C ILE A 110 44.91 10.39 -6.25
N LEU A 111 45.00 11.46 -7.06
CA LEU A 111 43.95 12.47 -7.17
C LEU A 111 42.66 11.87 -7.78
N THR A 112 42.79 11.17 -8.91
CA THR A 112 41.67 10.53 -9.61
C THR A 112 41.00 9.46 -8.75
N GLY A 113 41.80 8.62 -8.09
CA GLY A 113 41.27 7.59 -7.20
C GLY A 113 40.53 8.21 -6.00
N SER A 114 41.08 9.24 -5.37
CA SER A 114 40.44 9.90 -4.23
C SER A 114 39.11 10.56 -4.59
N ILE A 115 39.02 11.22 -5.76
CA ILE A 115 37.77 11.82 -6.24
C ILE A 115 36.72 10.74 -6.50
N LEU A 116 37.11 9.61 -7.09
CA LEU A 116 36.20 8.51 -7.41
C LEU A 116 35.69 7.81 -6.15
N GLY A 117 36.59 7.47 -5.21
CA GLY A 117 36.21 6.88 -3.91
C GLY A 117 35.35 7.82 -3.08
N GLY A 118 35.75 9.09 -2.96
CA GLY A 118 34.98 10.11 -2.25
C GLY A 118 33.60 10.35 -2.85
N GLY A 119 33.50 10.45 -4.18
CA GLY A 119 32.23 10.60 -4.89
C GLY A 119 31.29 9.42 -4.68
N THR A 120 31.81 8.19 -4.65
CA THR A 120 31.03 6.99 -4.38
C THR A 120 30.43 7.00 -2.97
N LEU A 121 31.20 7.44 -1.97
CA LEU A 121 30.71 7.56 -0.58
C LEU A 121 29.69 8.67 -0.39
N VAL A 122 29.92 9.85 -0.99
CA VAL A 122 29.00 10.99 -0.90
C VAL A 122 27.66 10.67 -1.55
N THR A 123 27.66 10.07 -2.74
CA THR A 123 26.43 9.67 -3.43
C THR A 123 25.65 8.63 -2.63
N TYR A 124 26.34 7.66 -2.01
CA TYR A 124 25.70 6.70 -1.12
C TYR A 124 25.09 7.35 0.12
N ALA A 125 25.83 8.27 0.77
CA ALA A 125 25.34 8.99 1.94
C ALA A 125 24.08 9.81 1.64
N ILE A 126 24.06 10.54 0.51
CA ILE A 126 22.88 11.29 0.06
C ILE A 126 21.69 10.35 -0.17
N ARG A 127 21.93 9.20 -0.82
CA ARG A 127 20.87 8.22 -1.09
C ARG A 127 20.30 7.65 0.20
N LEU A 128 21.14 7.37 1.20
CA LEU A 128 20.73 6.88 2.51
C LEU A 128 19.92 7.92 3.31
N LEU A 129 20.32 9.19 3.26
CA LEU A 129 19.57 10.29 3.89
C LEU A 129 18.21 10.49 3.22
N ASN A 130 18.16 10.46 1.88
CA ASN A 130 16.91 10.57 1.12
C ASN A 130 15.98 9.37 1.36
N PHE A 131 16.54 8.16 1.51
CA PHE A 131 15.78 6.96 1.87
C PHE A 131 15.09 7.11 3.24
N ARG A 132 15.82 7.61 4.26
CA ARG A 132 15.24 7.88 5.59
C ARG A 132 14.14 8.96 5.53
N LYS A 133 14.34 10.00 4.71
CA LYS A 133 13.34 11.08 4.54
C LYS A 133 12.05 10.55 3.90
N ASN A 134 12.14 9.72 2.87
CA ASN A 134 10.96 9.16 2.21
C ASN A 134 10.17 8.22 3.14
N LYS A 135 10.85 7.42 3.97
CA LYS A 135 10.19 6.57 4.97
C LYS A 135 9.37 7.38 5.98
N ASN A 136 9.92 8.49 6.47
CA ASN A 136 9.22 9.37 7.43
C ASN A 136 8.00 10.09 6.81
N ASN A 137 8.00 10.32 5.50
CA ASN A 137 6.88 10.93 4.77
C ASN A 137 5.80 9.92 4.37
N SER A 138 6.11 8.61 4.32
CA SER A 138 5.11 7.56 4.07
C SER A 138 4.40 7.07 5.34
N GLU A 139 4.97 7.35 6.52
CA GLU A 139 4.40 7.02 7.83
C GLU A 139 3.58 8.17 8.45
N ASN A 140 3.59 9.36 7.83
CA ASN A 140 2.77 10.52 8.18
C ASN A 140 1.64 10.67 7.16
#